data_AF-E3S734-F1
#
_entry.id   AF-E3S734-F1
#
_cell.length_a   1.000
_cell.length_b   1.000
_cell.length_c   1.000
_cell.angle_alpha   90.00
_cell.angle_beta   90.00
_cell.angle_gamma   90.00
#
_symmetry.space_group_name_H-M   'P 1'
#
loop_
_entity.id
_entity.type
_entity.pdbx_description
1 polymer ?
#
loop_
_entity_poly.entity_id
_entity_poly.type
_entity_poly.pdbx_seq_one_letter_code
_entity_poly.pdbx_strand_id
1 'polypeptide(L)'
;MKFTSTLLVLGVATFTNARVLYVRQANLQPFTGALGGVAATPILDSGDAKRPFSVKGDTFVNLAGAVQRSCDQQFNACANMANGGQGDFSTDDCQAQKQQCSAA
;
A
#
# COMPACT_ATOMS: atom_id res chain seq x y z
N MET A 1 -64.89 17.11 23.70
CA MET A 1 -64.33 17.57 22.41
C MET A 1 -62.83 17.27 22.44
N LYS A 2 -62.34 16.44 21.51
CA LYS A 2 -60.93 16.01 21.41
C LYS A 2 -60.13 17.13 20.75
N PHE A 3 -59.03 17.56 21.37
CA PHE A 3 -58.02 18.39 20.71
C PHE A 3 -56.76 17.57 20.46
N THR A 4 -56.61 17.20 19.20
CA THR A 4 -55.43 16.63 18.55
C THR A 4 -54.49 17.78 18.18
N SER A 5 -53.20 17.72 18.54
CA SER A 5 -52.08 18.45 17.90
C SER A 5 -50.82 18.27 18.77
N THR A 6 -49.59 18.10 18.30
CA THR A 6 -48.96 17.87 16.99
C THR A 6 -47.53 17.44 17.34
N LEU A 7 -47.01 16.41 16.67
CA LEU A 7 -45.61 15.96 16.80
C LEU A 7 -44.63 17.05 16.36
N LEU A 8 -43.55 17.27 17.13
CA LEU A 8 -42.41 18.10 16.76
C LEU A 8 -41.13 17.25 16.61
N VAL A 9 -40.88 16.91 15.35
CA VAL A 9 -39.62 16.85 14.57
C VAL A 9 -38.28 16.56 15.27
N LEU A 10 -37.76 15.37 14.91
CA LEU A 10 -36.40 14.99 14.48
C LEU A 10 -35.19 15.88 14.77
N GLY A 11 -34.22 15.30 15.48
CA GLY A 11 -32.80 15.62 15.39
C GLY A 11 -31.97 14.33 15.38
N VAL A 12 -31.89 13.65 14.24
CA VAL A 12 -30.94 12.53 14.06
C VAL A 12 -29.62 13.12 13.59
N ALA A 13 -28.64 13.23 14.49
CA ALA A 13 -27.25 13.47 14.11
C ALA A 13 -26.69 12.17 13.50
N THR A 14 -26.90 11.98 12.19
CA THR A 14 -26.21 10.94 11.44
C THR A 14 -24.77 11.38 11.18
N PHE A 15 -23.87 11.11 12.12
CA PHE A 15 -22.44 11.02 11.80
C PHE A 15 -22.19 9.74 11.01
N THR A 16 -22.72 9.64 9.79
CA THR A 16 -22.20 8.67 8.84
C THR A 16 -20.86 9.23 8.36
N ASN A 17 -19.76 8.77 8.97
CA ASN A 17 -18.47 8.80 8.32
C ASN A 17 -18.58 7.95 7.06
N ALA A 18 -19.06 8.59 5.99
CA ALA A 18 -18.94 8.11 4.64
C ALA A 18 -17.46 7.90 4.39
N ARG A 19 -17.02 6.63 4.39
CA ARG A 19 -16.16 5.96 3.39
C ARG A 19 -15.80 4.56 3.91
N VAL A 20 -16.79 3.68 4.03
CA VAL A 20 -16.53 2.24 3.80
C VAL A 20 -16.92 1.92 2.37
N LEU A 21 -16.32 2.68 1.44
CA LEU A 21 -16.03 2.17 0.12
C LEU A 21 -14.61 1.67 0.26
N TYR A 22 -14.41 0.36 0.21
CA TYR A 22 -13.08 -0.21 -0.05
C TYR A 22 -12.68 0.30 -1.43
N VAL A 23 -12.12 1.51 -1.49
CA VAL A 23 -11.47 2.02 -2.69
C VAL A 23 -10.37 1.01 -2.95
N ARG A 24 -10.48 0.23 -4.02
CA ARG A 24 -9.34 -0.55 -4.50
C ARG A 24 -8.27 0.48 -4.83
N GLN A 25 -7.35 0.71 -3.90
CA GLN A 25 -6.24 1.61 -4.11
C GLN A 25 -5.38 1.03 -5.23
N ALA A 26 -5.06 1.87 -6.21
CA ALA A 26 -4.13 1.50 -7.26
C ALA A 26 -2.73 1.39 -6.65
N ASN A 27 -2.04 0.30 -6.97
CA ASN A 27 -0.63 0.17 -6.65
C ASN A 27 0.18 1.14 -7.52
N LEU A 28 0.97 2.00 -6.88
CA LEU A 28 1.83 2.98 -7.55
C LEU A 28 3.24 2.46 -7.84
N GLN A 29 3.56 1.21 -7.51
CA GLN A 29 4.83 0.56 -7.87
C GLN A 29 4.77 0.09 -9.34
N PRO A 30 5.51 0.71 -10.27
CA PRO A 30 5.46 0.34 -11.69
C PRO A 30 6.21 -0.95 -12.02
N PHE A 31 7.18 -1.37 -11.18
CA PHE A 31 7.98 -2.56 -11.44
C PHE A 31 7.18 -3.85 -11.20
N THR A 32 7.16 -4.72 -12.21
CA THR A 32 6.41 -5.98 -12.19
C THR A 32 7.30 -7.23 -12.17
N GLY A 33 8.63 -7.07 -12.28
CA GLY A 33 9.56 -8.19 -12.16
C GLY A 33 9.51 -8.81 -10.77
N ALA A 34 9.58 -10.15 -10.69
CA ALA A 34 9.42 -10.89 -9.43
C ALA A 34 10.28 -12.16 -9.44
N LEU A 35 11.58 -12.02 -9.11
CA LEU A 35 12.50 -13.16 -9.10
C LEU A 35 12.11 -14.08 -7.93
N GLY A 36 12.04 -15.39 -8.19
CA GLY A 36 11.53 -16.34 -7.21
C GLY A 36 10.06 -16.10 -6.82
N GLY A 37 9.29 -15.36 -7.63
CA GLY A 37 7.92 -14.99 -7.29
C GLY A 37 7.79 -13.85 -6.26
N VAL A 38 8.90 -13.20 -5.89
CA VAL A 38 8.91 -12.08 -4.95
C VAL A 38 8.62 -10.77 -5.67
N ALA A 39 7.38 -10.32 -5.65
CA ALA A 39 6.99 -9.02 -6.20
C ALA A 39 7.42 -7.86 -5.29
N ALA A 40 7.59 -6.68 -5.89
CA ALA A 40 7.82 -5.45 -5.13
C ALA A 40 6.62 -5.11 -4.26
N THR A 41 6.87 -4.58 -3.07
CA THR A 41 5.78 -4.30 -2.11
C THR A 41 4.90 -3.18 -2.66
N PRO A 42 3.56 -3.31 -2.63
CA PRO A 42 2.69 -2.28 -3.16
C PRO A 42 2.92 -0.91 -2.49
N ILE A 43 2.88 0.14 -3.31
CA ILE A 43 2.82 1.52 -2.85
C ILE A 43 1.36 1.95 -2.91
N LEU A 44 0.76 2.21 -1.77
CA LEU A 44 -0.65 2.59 -1.63
C LEU A 44 -0.78 4.01 -1.08
N ASP A 45 -1.97 4.59 -1.18
CA ASP A 45 -2.25 5.87 -0.52
C ASP A 45 -2.42 5.66 1.00
N SER A 46 -1.71 6.43 1.80
CA SER A 46 -1.66 6.29 3.26
C SER A 46 -2.89 6.86 3.98
N GLY A 47 -3.67 7.72 3.31
CA GLY A 47 -4.72 8.54 3.90
C GLY A 47 -4.21 9.81 4.61
N ASP A 48 -2.89 10.02 4.72
CA ASP A 48 -2.28 11.22 5.30
C ASP A 48 -1.75 12.15 4.19
N ALA A 49 -2.39 13.32 4.03
CA ALA A 49 -1.99 14.32 3.04
C ALA A 49 -0.54 14.81 3.20
N LYS A 50 0.07 14.73 4.39
CA LYS A 50 1.48 15.11 4.61
C LYS A 50 2.46 14.03 4.21
N ARG A 51 2.03 12.76 4.19
CA ARG A 51 2.85 11.58 3.89
C ARG A 51 2.04 10.59 3.05
N PRO A 52 1.65 10.95 1.81
CA PRO A 52 0.56 10.30 1.10
C PRO A 52 0.89 8.89 0.59
N PHE A 53 2.15 8.46 0.60
CA PHE A 53 2.54 7.14 0.09
C PHE A 53 2.81 6.18 1.24
N SER A 54 2.31 4.95 1.17
CA SER A 54 2.50 3.89 2.17
C SER A 54 3.06 2.63 1.54
N VAL A 55 4.07 2.03 2.18
CA VAL A 55 4.69 0.76 1.82
C VAL A 55 4.77 -0.12 3.05
N LYS A 56 3.85 -1.08 3.19
CA LYS A 56 3.76 -1.98 4.35
C LYS A 56 3.75 -1.24 5.71
N GLY A 57 3.05 -0.09 5.77
CA GLY A 57 2.92 0.72 6.98
C GLY A 57 3.97 1.83 7.13
N ASP A 58 5.09 1.77 6.40
CA ASP A 58 6.02 2.89 6.29
C ASP A 58 5.41 3.97 5.38
N THR A 59 5.32 5.22 5.85
CA THR A 59 4.77 6.32 5.03
C THR A 59 5.87 7.22 4.47
N PHE A 60 5.63 7.89 3.35
CA PHE A 60 6.61 8.73 2.66
C PHE A 60 5.98 10.03 2.18
N VAL A 61 6.78 11.09 2.19
CA VAL A 61 6.38 12.41 1.65
C VAL A 61 6.41 12.45 0.13
N ASN A 62 7.26 11.65 -0.51
CA ASN A 62 7.44 11.60 -1.96
C ASN A 62 7.42 10.15 -2.48
N LEU A 63 7.02 9.99 -3.74
CA LEU A 63 6.88 8.68 -4.38
C LEU A 63 8.24 7.98 -4.54
N ALA A 64 9.31 8.73 -4.83
CA ALA A 64 10.64 8.17 -5.03
C ALA A 64 11.15 7.39 -3.79
N GLY A 65 10.97 7.94 -2.59
CA GLY A 65 11.32 7.25 -1.34
C GLY A 65 10.46 6.00 -1.09
N ALA A 66 9.18 6.06 -1.47
CA ALA A 66 8.30 4.89 -1.40
C ALA A 66 8.74 3.78 -2.38
N VAL A 67 9.13 4.14 -3.61
CA VAL A 67 9.69 3.20 -4.60
C VAL A 67 10.97 2.55 -4.07
N GLN A 68 11.91 3.33 -3.53
CA GLN A 68 13.13 2.78 -2.93
C GLN A 68 12.80 1.77 -1.83
N ARG A 69 11.89 2.12 -0.90
CA ARG A 69 11.48 1.20 0.16
C ARG A 69 10.82 -0.07 -0.38
N SER A 70 9.96 0.05 -1.38
CA SER A 70 9.28 -1.07 -2.03
C SER A 70 10.28 -2.04 -2.66
N CYS A 71 11.30 -1.52 -3.36
CA CYS A 71 12.38 -2.31 -3.96
C CYS A 71 13.34 -2.91 -2.92
N ASP A 72 13.62 -2.20 -1.83
CA ASP A 72 14.40 -2.75 -0.71
C ASP A 72 13.68 -3.93 -0.04
N GLN A 73 12.36 -3.82 0.15
CA GLN A 73 11.56 -4.91 0.70
C GLN A 73 11.51 -6.12 -0.26
N GLN A 74 11.45 -5.89 -1.58
CA GLN A 74 11.58 -6.93 -2.60
C GLN A 74 12.92 -7.66 -2.48
N PHE A 75 14.01 -6.89 -2.47
CA PHE A 75 15.37 -7.43 -2.36
C PHE A 75 15.54 -8.28 -1.11
N ASN A 76 15.12 -7.78 0.06
CA ASN A 76 15.28 -8.51 1.31
C ASN A 76 14.52 -9.85 1.28
N ALA A 77 13.29 -9.87 0.73
CA ALA A 77 12.53 -11.11 0.59
C ALA A 77 13.18 -12.08 -0.41
N CYS A 78 13.66 -11.58 -1.55
CA CYS A 78 14.40 -12.37 -2.53
C CYS A 78 15.70 -12.94 -1.93
N ALA A 79 16.50 -12.10 -1.27
CA ALA A 79 17.77 -12.49 -0.67
C ALA A 79 17.58 -13.52 0.46
N ASN A 80 16.51 -13.40 1.25
CA ASN A 80 16.16 -14.42 2.24
C ASN A 80 15.83 -15.77 1.59
N MET A 81 15.15 -15.79 0.44
CA MET A 81 14.90 -17.03 -0.30
C MET A 81 16.18 -17.62 -0.87
N ALA A 82 17.03 -16.81 -1.49
CA ALA A 82 18.32 -17.24 -2.02
C ALA A 82 19.20 -17.85 -0.91
N ASN A 83 19.36 -17.13 0.20
CA ASN A 83 20.13 -17.60 1.36
C ASN A 83 19.51 -18.83 2.04
N GLY A 84 18.18 -18.98 1.95
CA GLY A 84 17.45 -20.14 2.45
C GLY A 84 17.44 -21.35 1.52
N GLY A 85 18.05 -21.25 0.32
CA GLY A 85 18.06 -22.33 -0.67
C GLY A 85 16.68 -22.57 -1.33
N GLN A 86 15.78 -21.60 -1.32
CA GLN A 86 14.41 -21.71 -1.82
C GLN A 86 14.26 -21.31 -3.30
N GLY A 87 15.33 -21.40 -4.10
CA GLY A 87 15.33 -21.08 -5.52
C GLY A 87 16.67 -21.35 -6.19
N ASP A 88 16.68 -21.38 -7.52
CA ASP A 88 17.88 -21.51 -8.35
C ASP A 88 18.39 -20.13 -8.79
N PHE A 89 18.67 -19.27 -7.80
CA PHE A 89 19.19 -17.91 -7.99
C PHE A 89 19.96 -17.45 -6.75
N SER A 90 20.82 -16.46 -6.94
CA SER A 90 21.71 -15.92 -5.93
C SER A 90 21.21 -14.58 -5.35
N THR A 91 21.86 -14.10 -4.29
CA THR A 91 21.65 -12.74 -3.79
C THR A 91 22.07 -11.67 -4.79
N ASP A 92 23.00 -11.98 -5.70
CA ASP A 92 23.44 -11.05 -6.75
C ASP A 92 22.34 -10.86 -7.81
N ASP A 93 21.60 -11.93 -8.14
CA ASP A 93 20.42 -11.85 -9.00
C ASP A 93 19.31 -11.00 -8.36
N CYS A 94 19.11 -11.14 -7.05
CA CYS A 94 18.20 -10.27 -6.28
C CYS A 94 18.66 -8.80 -6.33
N GLN A 95 19.97 -8.55 -6.24
CA GLN A 95 20.54 -7.21 -6.32
C GLN A 95 20.37 -6.60 -7.71
N ALA A 96 20.52 -7.41 -8.78
CA ALA A 96 20.24 -6.98 -10.14
C ALA A 96 18.75 -6.62 -10.33
N GLN A 97 17.83 -7.43 -9.78
CA GLN A 97 16.41 -7.10 -9.76
C GLN A 97 16.12 -5.78 -9.01
N LYS A 98 16.75 -5.55 -7.86
CA LYS A 98 16.60 -4.31 -7.10
C LYS A 98 16.99 -3.07 -7.92
N GLN A 99 18.06 -3.16 -8.71
CA GLN A 99 18.50 -2.07 -9.59
C GLN A 99 17.46 -1.79 -10.67
N GLN A 100 16.90 -2.83 -11.29
CA GLN A 100 15.81 -2.69 -12.26
C GLN A 100 14.55 -2.08 -11.61
N CYS A 101 14.18 -2.55 -10.41
CA CYS A 101 13.05 -2.03 -9.65
C CYS A 101 13.20 -0.54 -9.34
N SER A 102 14.40 -0.12 -8.93
CA SER A 102 14.67 1.28 -8.56
C SER A 102 14.75 2.22 -9.76
N ALA A 103 14.85 1.69 -10.99
CA ALA A 103 14.95 2.44 -12.23
C ALA A 103 13.64 2.51 -13.04
N ALA A 104 12.59 1.81 -12.58
CA ALA A 104 11.26 1.79 -13.20
C ALA A 104 10.43 3.04 -12.81
#